data_AF-A0A949XWA8-F1
#
_entry.id   AF-A0A949XWA8-F1
#
_cell.length_a   1.000
_cell.length_b   1.000
_cell.length_c   1.000
_cell.angle_alpha   90.00
_cell.angle_beta   90.00
_cell.angle_gamma   90.00
#
_symmetry.space_group_name_H-M   'P 1'
#
loop_
_entity.id
_entity.type
_entity.pdbx_description
1 polymer ?
#
loop_
_entity_poly.entity_id
_entity_poly.type
_entity_poly.pdbx_seq_one_letter_code
_entity_poly.pdbx_strand_id
1 'polypeptide(L)'
;MTGRASGREVLVGGVIVAALAGLLGLLGLAGGGPGFLSAQRTVDVIFRDGEGLRVGSPVRIAGLDAGRVVDIDLTEVEGTLRARVKVALPTSLASKLKQDVKITVQASLAGQSRVN
;
A
#
# COMPACT_ATOMS: atom_id res chain seq x y z
N MET A 1 -0.09 -46.24 -9.27
CA MET A 1 -0.65 -46.54 -7.93
C MET A 1 -1.78 -45.55 -7.68
N THR A 2 -3.02 -45.89 -8.01
CA THR A 2 -4.18 -45.00 -7.86
C THR A 2 -4.91 -45.35 -6.57
N GLY A 3 -4.58 -44.62 -5.50
CA GLY A 3 -5.29 -44.71 -4.22
C GLY A 3 -6.70 -44.17 -4.39
N ARG A 4 -7.72 -45.00 -4.14
CA ARG A 4 -9.11 -44.54 -4.01
C ARG A 4 -9.18 -43.67 -2.75
N ALA A 5 -9.27 -42.36 -2.92
CA ALA A 5 -9.56 -41.46 -1.81
C ALA A 5 -10.89 -41.88 -1.17
N SER A 6 -10.88 -42.03 0.15
CA SER A 6 -12.08 -42.30 0.94
C SER A 6 -13.08 -41.15 0.74
N GLY A 7 -14.39 -41.42 0.67
CA GLY A 7 -15.40 -40.37 0.48
C GLY A 7 -15.33 -39.25 1.53
N ARG A 8 -14.78 -39.56 2.72
CA ARG A 8 -14.49 -38.57 3.77
C ARG A 8 -13.31 -37.67 3.42
N GLU A 9 -12.26 -38.18 2.78
CA GLU A 9 -11.10 -37.39 2.36
C GLU A 9 -11.48 -36.37 1.28
N VAL A 10 -12.34 -36.77 0.33
CA VAL A 10 -12.87 -35.87 -0.70
C VAL A 10 -13.69 -34.74 -0.08
N LEU A 11 -14.52 -35.07 0.92
CA LEU A 11 -15.32 -34.09 1.67
C LEU A 11 -14.44 -33.10 2.44
N VAL A 12 -13.42 -33.61 3.14
CA VAL A 12 -12.45 -32.77 3.88
C VAL A 12 -11.69 -31.87 2.92
N GLY A 13 -11.22 -32.39 1.79
CA GLY A 13 -10.57 -31.60 0.74
C GLY A 13 -11.47 -30.48 0.23
N GLY A 14 -12.74 -30.78 -0.03
CA GLY A 14 -13.74 -29.79 -0.46
C GLY A 14 -13.95 -28.66 0.56
N VAL A 15 -14.05 -28.98 1.85
CA VAL A 15 -14.21 -27.98 2.92
C VAL A 15 -13.00 -27.07 3.02
N ILE A 16 -11.77 -27.63 2.92
CA ILE A 16 -10.53 -26.83 2.97
C ILE A 16 -10.46 -25.87 1.79
N VAL A 17 -10.78 -26.35 0.58
CA VAL A 17 -10.78 -25.51 -0.63
C VAL A 17 -11.83 -24.39 -0.52
N ALA A 18 -13.02 -24.70 -0.03
CA ALA A 18 -14.07 -23.70 0.19
C ALA A 18 -13.65 -22.63 1.23
N ALA A 19 -13.02 -23.06 2.33
CA ALA A 19 -12.52 -22.15 3.36
C ALA A 19 -11.41 -21.23 2.83
N LEU A 20 -10.48 -21.78 2.05
CA LEU A 20 -9.41 -20.99 1.41
C LEU A 20 -9.96 -19.99 0.39
N ALA A 21 -10.91 -20.42 -0.45
CA ALA A 21 -11.58 -19.53 -1.40
C ALA A 21 -12.34 -18.41 -0.69
N GLY A 22 -13.04 -18.72 0.40
CA GLY A 22 -13.71 -17.73 1.24
C GLY A 22 -12.74 -16.73 1.86
N LEU A 23 -11.62 -17.20 2.42
CA LEU A 23 -10.59 -16.34 3.01
C LEU A 23 -9.97 -15.40 1.96
N LEU A 24 -9.61 -15.94 0.79
CA LEU A 24 -9.07 -15.13 -0.31
C LEU A 24 -10.07 -14.08 -0.81
N GLY A 25 -11.35 -14.45 -0.88
CA GLY A 25 -12.44 -13.50 -1.21
C GLY A 25 -12.53 -12.36 -0.19
N LEU A 26 -12.52 -12.69 1.10
CA LEU A 26 -12.57 -11.68 2.18
C LEU A 26 -11.34 -10.76 2.16
N LEU A 27 -10.14 -11.31 1.93
CA LEU A 27 -8.92 -10.50 1.82
C LEU A 27 -8.98 -9.54 0.64
N GLY A 28 -9.50 -9.97 -0.51
CA GLY A 28 -9.72 -9.11 -1.67
C GLY A 28 -10.71 -7.98 -1.41
N LEU A 29 -11.80 -8.26 -0.69
CA LEU A 29 -12.81 -7.26 -0.29
C LEU A 29 -12.26 -6.26 0.73
N ALA A 30 -11.55 -6.74 1.75
CA ALA A 30 -10.99 -5.89 2.81
C ALA A 30 -9.81 -5.04 2.35
N GLY A 31 -8.99 -5.54 1.40
CA GLY A 31 -7.80 -4.87 0.88
C GLY A 31 -8.07 -3.71 -0.09
N GLY A 32 -9.33 -3.37 -0.37
CA GLY A 32 -9.68 -2.32 -1.35
C GLY A 32 -9.71 -2.81 -2.80
N GLY A 33 -9.92 -4.11 -3.02
CA GLY A 33 -10.06 -4.73 -4.34
C GLY A 33 -8.74 -5.25 -4.93
N PRO A 34 -8.74 -5.65 -6.23
CA PRO A 34 -7.57 -6.22 -6.90
C PRO A 34 -6.38 -5.25 -7.01
N GLY A 35 -6.52 -4.00 -6.56
CA GLY A 35 -5.45 -3.02 -6.47
C GLY A 35 -4.26 -3.48 -5.63
N PHE A 36 -4.43 -4.39 -4.67
CA PHE A 36 -3.30 -4.99 -3.92
C PHE A 36 -2.37 -5.83 -4.82
N LEU A 37 -2.91 -6.40 -5.91
CA LEU A 37 -2.16 -7.16 -6.92
C LEU A 37 -1.66 -6.28 -8.07
N SER A 38 -2.01 -4.99 -8.09
CA SER A 38 -1.57 -4.09 -9.15
C SER A 38 -0.08 -3.78 -9.00
N ALA A 39 0.63 -3.65 -10.14
CA ALA A 39 2.05 -3.30 -10.13
C ALA A 39 2.25 -1.90 -9.52
N GLN A 40 2.75 -1.87 -8.28
CA GLN A 40 3.10 -0.66 -7.56
C GLN A 40 4.57 -0.31 -7.79
N ARG A 41 4.86 0.97 -7.94
CA ARG A 41 6.22 1.51 -7.96
C ARG A 41 6.42 2.35 -6.71
N THR A 42 7.54 2.13 -6.03
CA THR A 42 7.96 2.93 -4.89
C THR A 42 8.70 4.17 -5.38
N VAL A 43 8.29 5.33 -4.87
CA VAL A 43 8.95 6.62 -5.11
C VAL A 43 9.46 7.14 -3.78
N ASP A 44 10.74 7.52 -3.76
CA ASP A 44 11.37 8.11 -2.59
C ASP A 44 11.22 9.63 -2.65
N VAL A 45 10.62 10.20 -1.61
CA VAL A 45 10.42 11.64 -1.47
C VAL A 45 11.14 12.11 -0.21
N ILE A 46 11.93 13.18 -0.34
CA ILE A 46 12.69 13.75 0.76
C ILE A 46 11.98 15.01 1.23
N PHE A 47 11.51 14.98 2.48
CA PHE A 47 10.88 16.11 3.15
C PHE A 47 11.84 16.73 4.16
N ARG A 48 11.71 18.05 4.36
CA ARG A 48 12.43 18.75 5.44
C ARG A 48 11.89 18.36 6.80
N ASP A 49 10.58 18.16 6.90
CA ASP A 49 9.90 17.72 8.11
C ASP A 49 8.78 16.73 7.72
N GLY A 50 8.70 15.63 8.46
CA GLY A 50 7.75 14.53 8.24
C GLY A 50 6.67 14.46 9.33
N GLU A 51 6.45 15.55 10.07
CA GLU A 51 5.59 15.56 11.25
C GLU A 51 4.20 14.94 11.00
N GLY A 52 3.87 13.94 11.83
CA GLY A 52 2.61 13.22 11.79
C GLY A 52 2.44 12.20 10.66
N LEU A 53 3.41 12.07 9.74
CA LEU A 53 3.39 10.99 8.75
C LEU A 53 3.68 9.65 9.41
N ARG A 54 2.93 8.62 9.01
CA ARG A 54 3.11 7.25 9.48
C ARG A 54 3.11 6.30 8.30
N VAL A 55 3.75 5.15 8.49
CA VAL A 55 3.58 4.03 7.56
C VAL A 55 2.09 3.73 7.48
N GLY A 56 1.58 3.66 6.26
CA GLY A 56 0.17 3.49 5.99
C GLY A 56 -0.64 4.77 5.76
N SER A 57 -0.04 5.97 5.92
CA SER A 57 -0.70 7.24 5.62
C SER A 57 -1.14 7.30 4.14
N PRO A 58 -2.35 7.80 3.84
CA PRO A 58 -2.84 7.91 2.48
C PRO A 58 -2.06 9.00 1.73
N VAL A 59 -1.75 8.72 0.46
CA VAL A 59 -1.16 9.68 -0.47
C VAL A 59 -2.19 10.05 -1.51
N ARG A 60 -2.40 11.36 -1.66
CA ARG A 60 -3.31 11.93 -2.63
C ARG A 60 -2.54 12.63 -3.74
N ILE A 61 -3.08 12.56 -4.94
CA ILE A 61 -2.60 13.31 -6.10
C ILE A 61 -3.82 13.98 -6.70
N ALA A 62 -3.80 15.32 -6.81
CA ALA A 62 -4.92 16.10 -7.32
C ALA A 62 -6.26 15.80 -6.61
N GLY A 63 -6.21 15.52 -5.30
CA GLY A 63 -7.38 15.20 -4.48
C GLY A 63 -7.88 13.75 -4.57
N LEU A 64 -7.30 12.92 -5.44
CA LEU A 64 -7.62 11.49 -5.56
C LEU A 64 -6.69 10.66 -4.68
N ASP A 65 -7.23 9.64 -4.02
CA ASP A 65 -6.43 8.65 -3.29
C ASP A 65 -5.61 7.83 -4.30
N ALA A 66 -4.29 8.08 -4.31
CA ALA A 66 -3.37 7.59 -5.32
C ALA A 66 -2.48 6.46 -4.80
N GLY A 67 -2.30 6.37 -3.48
CA GLY A 67 -1.43 5.36 -2.90
C GLY A 67 -1.28 5.48 -1.40
N ARG A 68 -0.22 4.86 -0.87
CA ARG A 68 0.03 4.78 0.56
C ARG A 68 1.53 4.86 0.85
N VAL A 69 1.87 5.46 1.99
CA VAL A 69 3.24 5.44 2.51
C VAL A 69 3.60 4.02 2.94
N VAL A 70 4.69 3.48 2.39
CA VAL A 70 5.18 2.13 2.69
C VAL A 70 6.23 2.15 3.77
N ASP A 71 7.08 3.18 3.77
CA ASP A 71 8.25 3.23 4.63
C ASP A 71 8.65 4.68 4.92
N ILE A 72 9.23 4.91 6.10
CA ILE A 72 9.71 6.22 6.54
C ILE A 72 11.07 6.00 7.20
N ASP A 73 12.05 6.72 6.69
CA ASP A 73 13.44 6.66 7.14
C ASP A 73 13.96 8.07 7.40
N LEU A 74 14.96 8.21 8.27
CA LEU A 74 15.65 9.46 8.53
C LEU A 74 16.98 9.43 7.80
N THR A 75 17.15 10.31 6.83
CA THR A 75 18.37 10.38 6.02
C THR A 75 19.02 11.75 6.17
N GLU A 76 20.34 11.76 6.32
CA GLU A 76 21.09 13.00 6.39
C GLU A 76 21.41 13.47 4.98
N VAL A 77 20.85 14.62 4.59
CA VAL A 77 21.13 15.26 3.30
C VAL A 77 21.75 16.61 3.58
N GLU A 78 22.96 16.82 3.07
CA GLU A 78 23.69 18.09 3.21
C GLU A 78 23.91 18.52 4.69
N GLY A 79 24.14 17.55 5.59
CA GLY A 79 24.34 17.80 7.02
C GLY A 79 23.08 18.17 7.79
N THR A 80 21.90 17.97 7.19
CA THR A 80 20.60 18.14 7.85
C THR A 80 19.84 16.82 7.87
N LEU A 81 19.32 16.45 9.04
CA LEU A 81 18.39 15.33 9.20
C LEU A 81 17.10 15.65 8.43
N ARG A 82 16.79 14.83 7.42
CA ARG A 82 15.59 14.93 6.60
C ARG A 82 14.81 13.63 6.64
N ALA A 83 13.49 13.73 6.52
CA ALA A 83 12.63 12.56 6.45
C ALA A 83 12.58 12.04 5.01
N ARG A 84 13.03 10.81 4.79
CA ARG A 84 12.86 10.07 3.53
C ARG A 84 11.59 9.23 3.65
N VAL A 85 10.60 9.53 2.83
CA VAL A 85 9.32 8.82 2.81
C VAL A 85 9.22 8.04 1.51
N LYS A 86 9.03 6.72 1.61
CA LYS A 86 8.78 5.86 0.45
C LYS A 86 7.29 5.71 0.25
N VAL A 87 6.81 6.09 -0.92
CA VAL A 87 5.40 6.01 -1.29
C VAL A 87 5.19 4.96 -2.36
N ALA A 88 4.25 4.04 -2.14
CA ALA A 88 3.79 3.14 -3.20
C ALA A 88 2.68 3.81 -4.01
N LEU A 89 2.90 3.91 -5.32
CA LEU A 89 1.96 4.44 -6.29
C LEU A 89 1.74 3.41 -7.41
N PRO A 90 0.53 3.32 -8.00
CA PRO A 90 0.31 2.56 -9.21
C PRO A 90 1.24 3.05 -10.33
N THR A 91 1.84 2.12 -11.05
CA THR A 91 2.77 2.40 -12.16
C THR A 91 2.22 3.37 -13.21
N SER A 92 0.91 3.33 -13.47
CA SER A 92 0.19 4.24 -14.38
C SER A 92 0.13 5.69 -13.91
N LEU A 93 0.14 5.93 -12.59
CA LEU A 93 0.19 7.26 -11.99
C LEU A 93 1.65 7.73 -11.83
N ALA A 94 2.55 6.82 -11.44
CA ALA A 94 3.97 7.11 -11.32
C ALA A 94 4.58 7.59 -12.64
N SER A 95 4.16 7.05 -13.79
CA SER A 95 4.63 7.48 -15.11
C SER A 95 4.08 8.84 -15.56
N LYS A 96 3.01 9.34 -14.92
CA LYS A 96 2.38 10.63 -15.25
C LYS A 96 2.85 11.78 -14.34
N LEU A 97 3.53 11.46 -13.24
CA LEU A 97 4.15 12.47 -12.38
C LEU A 97 5.34 13.09 -13.11
N LYS A 98 5.29 14.42 -13.32
CA LYS A 98 6.44 15.20 -13.79
C LYS A 98 7.47 15.34 -12.65
N GLN A 99 8.72 15.65 -12.98
CA GLN A 99 9.78 15.83 -11.98
C GLN A 99 9.55 17.01 -11.03
N ASP A 100 8.63 17.92 -11.36
CA ASP A 100 8.43 19.21 -10.66
C ASP A 100 7.08 19.27 -9.92
N VAL A 101 6.73 18.18 -9.24
CA VAL A 101 5.47 18.09 -8.48
C VAL A 101 5.71 18.59 -7.07
N LYS A 102 4.92 19.58 -6.65
CA LYS A 102 4.92 20.09 -5.28
C LYS A 102 4.19 19.10 -4.37
N ILE A 103 4.93 18.45 -3.48
CA ILE A 103 4.39 17.50 -2.52
C ILE A 103 4.33 18.20 -1.15
N THR A 104 3.15 18.20 -0.52
CA THR A 104 2.87 18.91 0.73
C THR A 104 2.29 17.97 1.77
N VAL A 105 2.78 18.05 3.01
CA VAL A 105 2.15 17.38 4.15
C VAL A 105 1.01 18.25 4.67
N GLN A 106 -0.21 17.72 4.66
CA GLN A 106 -1.38 18.41 5.20
C GLN A 106 -1.82 17.71 6.49
N ALA A 107 -1.73 18.44 7.60
CA ALA A 107 -2.28 18.00 8.89
C ALA A 107 -3.78 18.28 8.94
N SER A 108 -4.58 17.28 9.31
CA SER A 108 -6.00 17.48 9.61
C SER A 108 -6.19 17.85 11.08
N LEU A 109 -7.20 18.68 11.37
CA LEU A 109 -7.62 19.05 12.74
C LEU A 109 -7.92 17.83 13.63
N ALA A 110 -8.24 16.68 13.03
CA ALA A 110 -8.50 15.41 13.71
C ALA A 110 -7.24 14.56 13.96
N GLY A 111 -6.03 15.09 13.71
CA GLY A 111 -4.76 14.42 14.03
C GLY A 111 -4.25 13.41 12.99
N GLN A 112 -4.94 13.22 11.86
CA GLN A 112 -4.43 12.43 10.74
C GLN A 112 -3.69 13.31 9.73
N SER A 113 -2.36 13.19 9.67
CA SER A 113 -1.55 13.82 8.61
C SER A 113 -1.56 12.97 7.34
N ARG A 114 -1.66 13.64 6.19
CA ARG A 114 -1.71 13.05 4.86
C ARG A 114 -0.75 13.76 3.90
N VAL A 115 -0.34 13.05 2.84
CA VAL A 115 0.52 13.61 1.78
C VAL A 115 -0.37 13.99 0.59
N ASN A 116 -0.19 15.20 0.04
CA ASN A 116 -0.90 15.74 -1.13
C ASN A 116 0.08 16.27 -2.18
#